data_AF-A0A2M8BBA3-F1
#
_entry.id   AF-A0A2M8BBA3-F1
#
_cell.length_a   1.000
_cell.length_b   1.000
_cell.length_c   1.000
_cell.angle_alpha   90.00
_cell.angle_beta   90.00
_cell.angle_gamma   90.00
#
_symmetry.space_group_name_H-M   'P 1'
#
loop_
_entity.id
_entity.type
_entity.pdbx_description
1 polymer ?
#
loop_
_entity_poly.entity_id
_entity_poly.type
_entity_poly.pdbx_seq_one_letter_code
_entity_poly.pdbx_strand_id
1 'polypeptide(L)'
;MPRLINITDERKRDAQVSIASPKRAERWSYIGPDSQPVANERFIKATEGHDFQALLRTHGDPRNVSQALIDGDPEIDLELVGRRLGEVDRVWVRKDGSILYSARPLLVVSNPAGEETSRGDFVDVEATVTEDAALPWSGKLFPIAEVVRRFVLGRKVQLRHINGLTFDFLFEIAQSLHTANKMVLVGAGPKAAKPLIFQSNGSPFRGFLEGRVEGDAFLLVLHLSNLELKQVES
;
A
#
# COMPACT_ATOMS: atom_id res chain seq x y z
N MET A 1 -15.50 -7.43 1.63
CA MET A 1 -15.40 -8.82 2.10
C MET A 1 -14.18 -8.97 3.00
N PRO A 2 -14.23 -9.76 4.09
CA PRO A 2 -13.05 -10.03 4.89
C PRO A 2 -12.03 -10.78 4.03
N ARG A 3 -10.76 -10.38 4.11
CA ARG A 3 -9.69 -11.08 3.40
C ARG A 3 -9.27 -12.29 4.23
N LEU A 4 -9.27 -13.47 3.63
CA LEU A 4 -8.95 -14.73 4.30
C LEU A 4 -7.52 -15.14 4.00
N ILE A 5 -6.91 -15.87 4.94
CA ILE A 5 -5.62 -16.54 4.79
C ILE A 5 -5.65 -17.85 5.57
N ASN A 6 -4.82 -18.80 5.18
CA ASN A 6 -4.57 -19.99 5.98
C ASN A 6 -3.27 -19.80 6.77
N ILE A 7 -3.25 -20.22 8.03
CA ILE A 7 -2.04 -20.25 8.86
C ILE A 7 -1.93 -21.59 9.57
N THR A 8 -0.71 -21.98 9.94
CA THR A 8 -0.52 -23.18 10.77
C THR A 8 -0.08 -22.84 12.20
N ASP A 9 -0.40 -23.72 13.14
CA ASP A 9 0.14 -23.69 14.50
C ASP A 9 1.46 -24.47 14.63
N GLU A 10 1.98 -24.55 15.86
CA GLU A 10 3.17 -25.33 16.21
C GLU A 10 3.03 -26.84 15.92
N ARG A 11 1.80 -27.36 15.92
CA ARG A 11 1.46 -28.76 15.65
C ARG A 11 1.24 -29.02 14.16
N LYS A 12 1.44 -28.01 13.31
CA LYS A 12 1.20 -28.02 11.86
C LYS A 12 -0.27 -28.25 11.48
N ARG A 13 -1.20 -27.99 12.40
CA ARG A 13 -2.62 -27.89 12.06
C ARG A 13 -2.83 -26.56 11.34
N ASP A 14 -3.61 -26.56 10.28
CA ASP A 14 -3.98 -25.36 9.54
C ASP A 14 -5.40 -24.90 9.88
N ALA A 15 -5.61 -23.59 9.79
CA ALA A 15 -6.93 -23.00 9.91
C ALA A 15 -7.05 -21.77 9.01
N GLN A 16 -8.24 -21.59 8.44
CA GLN A 16 -8.58 -20.38 7.70
C GLN A 16 -9.01 -19.29 8.68
N VAL A 17 -8.38 -18.13 8.58
CA VAL A 17 -8.62 -16.99 9.46
C VAL A 17 -8.78 -15.72 8.64
N SER A 18 -9.44 -14.72 9.20
CA SER A 18 -9.55 -13.42 8.53
C SER A 18 -8.43 -12.49 8.96
N ILE A 19 -7.94 -11.68 8.02
CA ILE A 19 -6.99 -10.62 8.30
C ILE A 19 -7.60 -9.25 8.11
N ALA A 20 -7.28 -8.36 9.05
CA ALA A 20 -7.68 -6.97 9.00
C ALA A 20 -6.49 -6.05 9.28
N SER A 21 -6.28 -5.06 8.42
CA SER A 21 -5.44 -3.93 8.80
C SER A 21 -6.22 -3.05 9.78
N PRO A 22 -5.66 -2.69 10.95
CA PRO A 22 -6.36 -1.82 11.88
C PRO A 22 -6.65 -0.47 11.21
N LYS A 23 -7.87 0.04 11.37
CA LYS A 23 -8.24 1.36 10.84
C LYS A 23 -7.33 2.39 11.48
N ARG A 24 -6.65 3.19 10.63
CA ARG A 24 -5.93 4.36 11.09
C ARG A 24 -6.96 5.48 11.22
N ALA A 25 -7.17 6.00 12.42
CA ALA A 25 -7.96 7.21 12.58
C ALA A 25 -7.30 8.33 11.75
N GLU A 26 -8.10 9.07 11.00
CA GLU A 26 -7.63 10.27 10.33
C GLU A 26 -7.09 11.22 11.40
N ARG A 27 -5.84 11.67 11.22
CA ARG A 27 -5.17 12.52 12.21
C ARG A 27 -5.70 13.95 12.19
N TRP A 28 -6.38 14.33 11.12
CA TRP A 28 -6.92 15.66 10.89
C TRP A 28 -8.05 15.55 9.86
N SER A 29 -9.02 16.45 9.95
CA SER A 29 -10.07 16.66 8.95
C SER A 29 -10.16 18.15 8.63
N TYR A 30 -10.54 18.49 7.39
CA TYR A 30 -10.80 19.87 7.01
C TYR A 30 -12.25 20.23 7.36
N ILE A 31 -12.41 21.33 8.09
CA ILE A 31 -13.71 21.89 8.49
C ILE A 31 -13.80 23.32 7.95
N GLY A 32 -14.92 23.64 7.33
CA GLY A 32 -15.20 24.98 6.80
C GLY A 32 -15.54 25.99 7.91
N PRO A 33 -15.60 27.29 7.59
CA PRO A 33 -16.00 28.33 8.54
C PRO A 33 -17.41 28.13 9.14
N ASP A 34 -18.27 27.39 8.45
CA ASP A 34 -19.64 27.01 8.83
C ASP A 34 -19.71 25.71 9.66
N SER A 35 -18.56 25.17 10.08
CA SER A 35 -18.44 23.89 10.77
C SER A 35 -18.88 22.67 9.94
N GLN A 36 -18.94 22.79 8.62
CA GLN A 36 -19.24 21.66 7.72
C GLN A 36 -17.95 20.99 7.22
N PRO A 37 -17.99 19.68 6.92
CA PRO A 37 -16.83 18.99 6.34
C PRO A 37 -16.54 19.51 4.93
N VAL A 38 -15.25 19.70 4.62
CA VAL A 38 -14.81 20.14 3.28
C VAL A 38 -14.38 18.94 2.45
N ALA A 39 -14.76 18.92 1.17
CA ALA A 39 -14.40 17.87 0.22
C ALA A 39 -13.43 18.36 -0.88
N ASN A 40 -12.48 17.49 -1.20
CA ASN A 40 -11.65 17.45 -2.40
C ASN A 40 -12.42 17.41 -3.72
N GLU A 41 -12.74 18.53 -4.37
CA GLU A 41 -13.31 18.52 -5.73
C GLU A 41 -12.30 18.93 -6.81
N ARG A 42 -12.40 18.27 -7.96
CA ARG A 42 -11.62 18.60 -9.16
C ARG A 42 -12.56 19.12 -10.24
N PHE A 43 -12.12 20.14 -10.95
CA PHE A 43 -12.85 20.76 -12.04
C PHE A 43 -12.01 20.77 -13.32
N ILE A 44 -12.67 20.76 -14.47
CA ILE A 44 -12.01 20.94 -15.77
C ILE A 44 -11.52 22.38 -15.85
N LYS A 45 -10.21 22.57 -16.02
CA LYS A 45 -9.58 23.90 -16.17
C LYS A 45 -9.44 24.32 -17.64
N ALA A 46 -9.12 23.37 -18.51
CA ALA A 46 -8.94 23.57 -19.93
C ALA A 46 -9.14 22.22 -20.64
N THR A 47 -9.55 22.27 -21.91
CA THR A 47 -9.79 21.10 -22.75
C THR A 47 -8.67 20.95 -23.78
N GLU A 48 -8.64 19.82 -24.48
CA GLU A 48 -7.71 19.63 -25.60
C GLU A 48 -7.92 20.75 -26.64
N GLY A 49 -6.82 21.26 -27.20
CA GLY A 49 -6.87 22.36 -28.18
C GLY A 49 -6.95 23.77 -27.58
N HIS A 50 -7.15 23.89 -26.26
CA HIS A 50 -7.29 25.17 -25.56
C HIS A 50 -6.09 25.48 -24.65
N ASP A 51 -5.03 24.67 -24.72
CA ASP A 51 -3.76 24.97 -24.07
C ASP A 51 -2.92 25.97 -24.86
N PHE A 52 -1.92 26.56 -24.21
CA PHE A 52 -1.05 27.55 -24.84
C PHE A 52 -0.36 27.04 -26.12
N GLN A 53 0.02 25.75 -26.19
CA GLN A 53 0.70 25.20 -27.36
C GLN A 53 -0.26 24.99 -28.53
N ALA A 54 -1.52 24.66 -28.27
CA ALA A 54 -2.56 24.59 -29.27
C ALA A 54 -2.92 25.99 -29.78
N LEU A 55 -3.11 26.97 -28.90
CA LEU A 55 -3.34 28.36 -29.29
C LEU A 55 -2.17 28.93 -30.08
N LEU A 56 -0.93 28.63 -29.69
CA LEU A 56 0.25 29.04 -30.44
C LEU A 56 0.32 28.40 -31.84
N ARG A 57 -0.11 27.14 -31.99
CA ARG A 57 -0.22 26.50 -33.31
C ARG A 57 -1.28 27.17 -34.19
N THR A 58 -2.38 27.64 -33.60
CA THR A 58 -3.48 28.32 -34.31
C THR A 58 -3.11 29.76 -34.69
N HIS A 59 -2.47 30.52 -33.79
CA HIS A 59 -2.21 31.96 -33.95
C HIS A 59 -0.77 32.30 -34.37
N GLY A 60 0.13 31.31 -34.38
CA GLY A 60 1.51 31.37 -34.88
C GLY A 60 2.52 32.10 -33.99
N ASP A 61 2.13 33.21 -33.36
CA ASP A 61 3.00 34.08 -32.55
C ASP A 61 2.39 34.33 -31.16
N PRO A 62 3.16 34.35 -30.06
CA PRO A 62 2.63 34.62 -28.73
C PRO A 62 1.94 35.99 -28.60
N ARG A 63 2.28 36.98 -29.43
CA ARG A 63 1.56 38.28 -29.44
C ARG A 63 0.14 38.14 -29.96
N ASN A 64 -0.05 37.33 -31.01
CA ASN A 64 -1.37 37.05 -31.57
C ASN A 64 -2.20 36.21 -30.60
N VAL A 65 -1.58 35.27 -29.88
CA VAL A 65 -2.24 34.56 -28.78
C VAL A 65 -2.68 35.56 -27.70
N SER A 66 -1.80 36.46 -27.29
CA SER A 66 -2.12 37.49 -26.27
C SER A 66 -3.28 38.37 -26.71
N GLN A 67 -3.33 38.79 -27.98
CA GLN A 67 -4.45 39.54 -28.52
C GLN A 67 -5.75 38.72 -28.51
N ALA A 68 -5.69 37.44 -28.90
CA ALA A 68 -6.85 36.56 -28.87
C ALA A 68 -7.39 36.33 -27.45
N LEU A 69 -6.52 36.25 -26.44
CA LEU A 69 -6.91 36.21 -25.02
C LEU A 69 -7.58 37.51 -24.55
N ILE A 70 -7.21 38.66 -25.12
CA ILE A 70 -7.84 39.95 -24.77
C ILE A 70 -9.24 40.07 -25.43
N ASP A 71 -9.37 39.57 -26.65
CA ASP A 71 -10.58 39.78 -27.47
C ASP A 71 -11.74 38.83 -27.09
N GLY A 72 -11.45 37.70 -26.47
CA GLY A 72 -12.43 36.69 -26.10
C GLY A 72 -11.95 35.93 -24.87
N ASP A 73 -11.81 34.63 -24.99
CA ASP A 73 -11.13 33.74 -24.03
C ASP A 73 -10.95 32.38 -24.76
N PRO A 74 -10.11 32.31 -25.82
CA PRO A 74 -9.99 31.10 -26.66
C PRO A 74 -9.41 29.89 -25.92
N GLU A 75 -8.90 30.06 -24.70
CA GLU A 75 -8.49 29.00 -23.79
C GLU A 75 -9.66 28.40 -22.97
N ILE A 76 -10.82 29.05 -22.98
CA ILE A 76 -11.98 28.65 -22.18
C ILE A 76 -13.05 28.04 -23.09
N ASP A 77 -13.16 26.72 -23.03
CA ASP A 77 -14.32 26.01 -23.55
C ASP A 77 -15.50 26.18 -22.58
N LEU A 78 -16.41 27.11 -22.88
CA LEU A 78 -17.53 27.48 -22.00
C LEU A 78 -18.49 26.32 -21.68
N GLU A 79 -18.53 25.27 -22.52
CA GLU A 79 -19.38 24.11 -22.29
C GLU A 79 -18.77 23.11 -21.29
N LEU A 80 -17.44 23.13 -21.14
CA LEU A 80 -16.70 22.11 -20.40
C LEU A 80 -15.93 22.64 -19.18
N VAL A 81 -15.40 23.86 -19.25
CA VAL A 81 -14.63 24.46 -18.15
C VAL A 81 -15.53 24.68 -16.93
N GLY A 82 -15.01 24.38 -15.74
CA GLY A 82 -15.75 24.47 -14.48
C GLY A 82 -16.68 23.28 -14.21
N ARG A 83 -16.80 22.31 -15.14
CA ARG A 83 -17.50 21.05 -14.87
C ARG A 83 -16.73 20.23 -13.84
N ARG A 84 -17.46 19.68 -12.86
CA ARG A 84 -16.92 18.77 -11.84
C ARG A 84 -16.48 17.45 -12.50
N LEU A 85 -15.25 17.02 -12.20
CA LEU A 85 -14.71 15.75 -12.66
C LEU A 85 -15.28 14.61 -11.80
N GLY A 86 -15.86 13.62 -12.47
CA GLY A 86 -16.24 12.34 -11.86
C GLY A 86 -15.07 11.36 -11.83
N GLU A 87 -15.38 10.08 -12.01
CA GLU A 87 -14.37 9.05 -12.25
C GLU A 87 -13.76 9.27 -13.64
N VAL A 88 -12.44 9.51 -13.67
CA VAL A 88 -11.70 9.78 -14.90
C VAL A 88 -10.43 8.97 -14.95
N ASP A 89 -10.10 8.49 -16.15
CA ASP A 89 -8.83 7.85 -16.43
C ASP A 89 -7.76 8.89 -16.75
N ARG A 90 -6.58 8.75 -16.14
CA ARG A 90 -5.43 9.59 -16.46
C ARG A 90 -4.67 8.98 -17.64
N VAL A 91 -4.60 9.71 -18.74
CA VAL A 91 -3.71 9.40 -19.86
C VAL A 91 -2.48 10.31 -19.83
N TRP A 92 -1.34 9.77 -20.28
CA TRP A 92 -0.12 10.54 -20.44
C TRP A 92 0.06 10.88 -21.91
N VAL A 93 0.31 12.15 -22.21
CA VAL A 93 0.44 12.64 -23.58
C VAL A 93 1.87 13.16 -23.77
N ARG A 94 2.48 12.83 -24.91
CA ARG A 94 3.79 13.38 -25.30
C ARG A 94 3.62 14.82 -25.79
N LYS A 95 4.71 15.58 -25.88
CA LYS A 95 4.72 16.97 -26.39
C LYS A 95 4.07 17.15 -27.77
N ASP A 96 4.01 16.11 -28.58
CA ASP A 96 3.40 16.11 -29.92
C ASP A 96 1.88 15.82 -29.91
N GLY A 97 1.28 15.58 -28.74
CA GLY A 97 -0.13 15.22 -28.61
C GLY A 97 -0.41 13.71 -28.71
N SER A 98 0.60 12.87 -28.95
CA SER A 98 0.40 11.42 -29.00
C SER A 98 0.18 10.83 -27.60
N ILE A 99 -0.82 9.95 -27.48
CA ILE A 99 -1.18 9.27 -26.23
C ILE A 99 -0.20 8.12 -25.96
N LEU A 100 0.24 7.98 -24.72
CA LEU A 100 1.01 6.83 -24.26
C LEU A 100 0.07 5.64 -24.04
N TYR A 101 -0.02 4.76 -25.02
CA TYR A 101 -0.85 3.54 -24.95
C TYR A 101 -0.25 2.42 -24.10
N SER A 102 1.07 2.34 -24.03
CA SER A 102 1.77 1.30 -23.28
C SER A 102 2.96 1.91 -22.55
N ALA A 103 2.98 1.72 -21.24
CA ALA A 103 4.13 2.03 -20.41
C ALA A 103 4.93 0.74 -20.20
N ARG A 104 6.24 0.77 -20.50
CA ARG A 104 7.15 -0.30 -20.09
C ARG A 104 7.53 -0.05 -18.63
N PRO A 105 7.11 -0.90 -17.67
CA PRO A 105 7.52 -0.74 -16.29
C PRO A 105 9.02 -1.05 -16.16
N LEU A 106 9.75 -0.17 -15.48
CA LEU A 106 11.16 -0.33 -15.19
C LEU A 106 11.36 -0.41 -13.68
N LEU A 107 12.26 -1.29 -13.23
CA LEU A 107 12.73 -1.31 -11.86
C LEU A 107 13.96 -0.40 -11.75
N VAL A 108 13.82 0.69 -11.00
CA VAL A 108 14.91 1.62 -10.68
C VAL A 108 15.21 1.50 -9.19
N VAL A 109 16.44 1.13 -8.85
CA VAL A 109 16.91 1.07 -7.46
C VAL A 109 17.80 2.26 -7.19
N SER A 110 17.43 3.07 -6.20
CA SER A 110 18.23 4.23 -5.76
C SER A 110 18.85 3.99 -4.40
N ASN A 111 20.00 4.63 -4.16
CA ASN A 111 20.64 4.69 -2.86
C ASN A 111 19.91 5.71 -1.92
N PRO A 112 20.26 5.75 -0.62
CA PRO A 112 19.68 6.72 0.31
C PRO A 112 19.94 8.20 -0.03
N ALA A 113 20.93 8.51 -0.87
CA ALA A 113 21.21 9.85 -1.37
C ALA A 113 20.34 10.23 -2.58
N GLY A 114 19.55 9.29 -3.11
CA GLY A 114 18.69 9.49 -4.28
C GLY A 114 19.36 9.20 -5.62
N GLU A 115 20.61 8.74 -5.62
CA GLU A 115 21.31 8.38 -6.85
C GLU A 115 20.92 6.98 -7.31
N GLU A 116 20.81 6.78 -8.62
CA GLU A 116 20.41 5.51 -9.22
C GLU A 116 21.57 4.50 -9.17
N THR A 117 21.32 3.36 -8.52
CA THR A 117 22.26 2.24 -8.39
C THR A 117 22.03 1.20 -9.50
N SER A 118 20.78 0.96 -9.89
CA SER A 118 20.48 0.01 -10.98
C SER A 118 19.18 0.34 -11.72
N ARG A 119 19.14 -0.08 -13.00
CA ARG A 119 18.00 0.01 -13.91
C ARG A 119 17.77 -1.32 -14.60
N GLY A 120 16.53 -1.79 -14.67
CA GLY A 120 16.19 -3.00 -15.41
C GLY A 120 14.70 -3.12 -15.74
N ASP A 121 14.35 -4.20 -16.42
CA ASP A 121 12.95 -4.57 -16.64
C ASP A 121 12.26 -4.93 -15.32
N PHE A 122 11.04 -4.46 -15.16
CA PHE A 122 10.22 -4.85 -14.03
C PHE A 122 9.72 -6.29 -14.24
N VAL A 123 9.98 -7.14 -13.25
CA VAL A 123 9.49 -8.53 -13.23
C VAL A 123 8.31 -8.60 -12.28
N ASP A 124 7.16 -9.06 -12.77
CA ASP A 124 5.99 -9.24 -11.94
C ASP A 124 6.23 -10.28 -10.84
N VAL A 125 5.82 -9.93 -9.62
CA VAL A 125 5.92 -10.81 -8.46
C VAL A 125 4.54 -11.11 -7.93
N GLU A 126 4.16 -12.38 -7.94
CA GLU A 126 2.88 -12.83 -7.42
C GLU A 126 2.78 -12.68 -5.89
N ALA A 127 1.53 -12.57 -5.41
CA ALA A 127 1.26 -12.61 -3.99
C ALA A 127 1.60 -13.99 -3.41
N THR A 128 2.31 -14.00 -2.28
CA THR A 128 2.63 -15.23 -1.55
C THR A 128 1.65 -15.53 -0.41
N VAL A 129 0.87 -14.52 -0.02
CA VAL A 129 -0.18 -14.63 0.99
C VAL A 129 -1.53 -14.76 0.28
N THR A 130 -1.87 -16.00 -0.05
CA THR A 130 -3.10 -16.40 -0.76
C THR A 130 -4.02 -17.22 0.13
N GLU A 131 -5.23 -17.49 -0.34
CA GLU A 131 -6.19 -18.33 0.37
C GLU A 131 -5.87 -19.83 0.20
N ASP A 132 -5.15 -20.22 -0.85
CA ASP A 132 -4.86 -21.62 -1.16
C ASP A 132 -3.68 -22.18 -0.35
N ALA A 133 -2.74 -21.33 0.04
CA ALA A 133 -1.51 -21.75 0.70
C ALA A 133 -1.48 -21.31 2.17
N ALA A 134 -1.36 -22.26 3.08
CA ALA A 134 -1.15 -21.96 4.50
C ALA A 134 0.23 -21.35 4.74
N LEU A 135 0.28 -20.29 5.55
CA LEU A 135 1.53 -19.74 6.07
C LEU A 135 2.04 -20.64 7.20
N PRO A 136 3.16 -21.34 7.00
CA PRO A 136 3.64 -22.28 8.00
C PRO A 136 4.24 -21.58 9.22
N TRP A 137 4.01 -22.19 10.37
CA TRP A 137 4.72 -21.93 11.61
C TRP A 137 6.20 -22.23 11.43
N SER A 138 7.06 -21.20 11.42
CA SER A 138 8.49 -21.40 11.20
C SER A 138 9.21 -22.07 12.37
N GLY A 139 8.61 -22.06 13.57
CA GLY A 139 9.24 -22.48 14.82
C GLY A 139 10.34 -21.53 15.33
N LYS A 140 10.71 -20.50 14.58
CA LYS A 140 11.74 -19.54 14.98
C LYS A 140 11.13 -18.46 15.87
N LEU A 141 11.34 -18.60 17.18
CA LEU A 141 10.86 -17.67 18.19
C LEU A 141 11.93 -16.63 18.55
N PHE A 142 11.51 -15.37 18.63
CA PHE A 142 12.37 -14.24 19.00
C PHE A 142 11.76 -13.50 20.20
N PRO A 143 12.55 -13.13 21.23
CA PRO A 143 12.07 -12.24 22.29
C PRO A 143 11.50 -10.95 21.71
N ILE A 144 10.38 -10.46 22.25
CA ILE A 144 9.74 -9.21 21.78
C ILE A 144 10.76 -8.05 21.78
N ALA A 145 11.56 -7.96 22.84
CA ALA A 145 12.56 -6.91 23.00
C ALA A 145 13.71 -7.00 21.98
N GLU A 146 14.01 -8.18 21.43
CA GLU A 146 14.98 -8.33 20.33
C GLU A 146 14.37 -7.80 19.03
N VAL A 147 13.16 -8.22 18.71
CA VAL A 147 12.49 -7.85 17.44
C VAL A 147 12.36 -6.33 17.33
N VAL A 148 11.89 -5.67 18.38
CA VAL A 148 11.65 -4.22 18.40
C VAL A 148 12.95 -3.40 18.28
N ARG A 149 14.09 -3.94 18.75
CA ARG A 149 15.40 -3.26 18.67
C ARG A 149 16.12 -3.52 17.36
N ARG A 150 15.78 -4.60 16.66
CA ARG A 150 16.50 -5.07 15.48
C ARG A 150 15.76 -4.78 14.17
N PHE A 151 14.43 -4.71 14.18
CA PHE A 151 13.62 -4.57 12.97
C PHE A 151 12.74 -3.32 13.00
N VAL A 152 12.55 -2.69 11.83
CA VAL A 152 11.59 -1.59 11.67
C VAL A 152 10.23 -2.18 11.32
N LEU A 153 9.29 -2.12 12.25
CA LEU A 153 7.92 -2.62 12.05
C LEU A 153 7.07 -1.56 11.32
N GLY A 154 6.96 -1.67 10.00
CA GLY A 154 6.32 -0.67 9.14
C GLY A 154 4.82 -0.86 8.94
N ARG A 155 4.32 -2.10 9.04
CA ARG A 155 2.90 -2.42 8.88
C ARG A 155 2.48 -3.46 9.91
N LYS A 156 1.21 -3.45 10.30
CA LYS A 156 0.61 -4.46 11.17
C LYS A 156 -0.70 -4.99 10.58
N VAL A 157 -0.94 -6.28 10.78
CA VAL A 157 -2.15 -6.98 10.37
C VAL A 157 -2.68 -7.75 11.58
N GLN A 158 -3.96 -7.65 11.89
CA GLN A 158 -4.60 -8.44 12.93
C GLN A 158 -5.17 -9.71 12.34
N LEU A 159 -4.95 -10.84 13.00
CA LEU A 159 -5.61 -12.10 12.69
C LEU A 159 -6.86 -12.22 13.56
N ARG A 160 -7.98 -12.59 12.94
CA ARG A 160 -9.28 -12.68 13.59
C ARG A 160 -9.95 -14.01 13.25
N HIS A 161 -10.60 -14.58 14.25
CA HIS A 161 -11.40 -15.78 14.10
C HIS A 161 -12.61 -15.48 13.20
N ILE A 162 -13.09 -16.52 12.51
CA ILE A 162 -14.30 -16.47 11.67
C ILE A 162 -15.45 -17.27 12.29
N ASN A 163 -15.14 -18.15 13.25
CA ASN A 163 -16.08 -19.02 13.96
C ASN A 163 -15.48 -19.47 15.30
N GLY A 164 -16.20 -20.28 16.08
CA GLY A 164 -15.73 -20.78 17.39
C GLY A 164 -14.47 -21.67 17.31
N LEU A 165 -14.37 -22.54 16.31
CA LEU A 165 -13.19 -23.41 16.17
C LEU A 165 -11.91 -22.62 15.89
N THR A 166 -12.01 -21.59 15.07
CA THR A 166 -10.88 -20.69 14.78
C THR A 166 -10.59 -19.73 15.93
N PHE A 167 -11.55 -19.48 16.82
CA PHE A 167 -11.32 -18.77 18.07
C PHE A 167 -10.36 -19.57 18.95
N ASP A 168 -10.70 -20.82 19.26
CA ASP A 168 -9.88 -21.67 20.13
C ASP A 168 -8.47 -21.86 19.55
N PHE A 169 -8.39 -22.12 18.24
CA PHE A 169 -7.12 -22.25 17.52
C PHE A 169 -6.24 -20.98 17.65
N LEU A 170 -6.81 -19.79 17.44
CA LEU A 170 -6.06 -18.54 17.54
C LEU A 170 -5.72 -18.17 18.99
N PHE A 171 -6.59 -18.53 19.95
CA PHE A 171 -6.38 -18.30 21.37
C PHE A 171 -5.21 -19.15 21.88
N GLU A 172 -5.14 -20.43 21.53
CA GLU A 172 -4.02 -21.31 21.87
C GLU A 172 -2.68 -20.73 21.38
N ILE A 173 -2.63 -20.27 20.12
CA ILE A 173 -1.44 -19.61 19.56
C ILE A 173 -1.11 -18.33 20.36
N ALA A 174 -2.12 -17.49 20.62
CA ALA A 174 -1.92 -16.25 21.34
C ALA A 174 -1.37 -16.49 22.74
N GLN A 175 -1.91 -17.47 23.46
CA GLN A 175 -1.52 -17.83 24.81
C GLN A 175 -0.10 -18.39 24.87
N SER A 176 0.28 -19.25 23.92
CA SER A 176 1.64 -19.79 23.81
C SER A 176 2.67 -18.68 23.61
N LEU A 177 2.43 -17.77 22.67
CA LEU A 177 3.32 -16.64 22.37
C LEU A 177 3.38 -15.61 23.52
N HIS A 178 2.23 -15.33 24.14
CA HIS A 178 2.13 -14.40 25.26
C HIS A 178 2.93 -14.91 26.47
N THR A 179 2.72 -16.17 26.86
CA THR A 179 3.41 -16.80 27.99
C THR A 179 4.92 -16.89 27.76
N ALA A 180 5.34 -17.18 26.52
CA ALA A 180 6.75 -17.23 26.15
C ALA A 180 7.41 -15.84 26.06
N ASN A 181 6.62 -14.75 26.03
CA ASN A 181 7.06 -13.38 25.76
C ASN A 181 7.90 -13.27 24.46
N LYS A 182 7.46 -13.98 23.42
CA LYS A 182 8.17 -14.13 22.13
C LYS A 182 7.23 -13.92 20.96
N MET A 183 7.79 -13.51 19.83
CA MET A 183 7.14 -13.52 18.52
C MET A 183 7.66 -14.69 17.70
N VAL A 184 6.80 -15.32 16.90
CA VAL A 184 7.23 -16.32 15.91
C VAL A 184 7.44 -15.65 14.56
N LEU A 185 8.52 -16.01 13.87
CA LEU A 185 8.72 -15.60 12.49
C LEU A 185 7.71 -16.32 11.59
N VAL A 186 7.05 -15.60 10.71
CA VAL A 186 6.11 -16.13 9.73
C VAL A 186 6.60 -15.73 8.34
N GLY A 187 6.69 -16.71 7.46
CA GLY A 187 7.05 -16.55 6.07
C GLY A 187 6.19 -17.45 5.20
N ALA A 188 6.25 -17.23 3.89
CA ALA A 188 5.49 -18.02 2.92
C ALA A 188 6.29 -19.23 2.40
N GLY A 189 5.57 -20.11 1.72
CA GLY A 189 6.09 -21.35 1.13
C GLY A 189 6.44 -22.43 2.16
N PRO A 190 6.74 -23.67 1.73
CA PRO A 190 6.79 -24.85 2.61
C PRO A 190 7.77 -24.77 3.78
N LYS A 191 8.82 -23.95 3.67
CA LYS A 191 9.87 -23.77 4.69
C LYS A 191 9.77 -22.45 5.46
N ALA A 192 8.67 -21.70 5.32
CA ALA A 192 8.51 -20.36 5.88
C ALA A 192 9.64 -19.38 5.50
N ALA A 193 10.28 -19.58 4.34
CA ALA A 193 11.49 -18.86 3.95
C ALA A 193 11.22 -17.74 2.94
N LYS A 194 10.10 -17.81 2.22
CA LYS A 194 9.72 -16.77 1.25
C LYS A 194 9.13 -15.56 1.99
N PRO A 195 9.30 -14.34 1.47
CA PRO A 195 8.67 -13.16 2.05
C PRO A 195 7.14 -13.24 1.96
N LEU A 196 6.47 -12.50 2.84
CA LEU A 196 5.03 -12.28 2.79
C LEU A 196 4.73 -11.13 1.83
N ILE A 197 4.06 -11.44 0.72
CA ILE A 197 3.62 -10.51 -0.31
C ILE A 197 2.10 -10.60 -0.36
N PHE A 198 1.44 -9.52 0.04
CA PHE A 198 -0.02 -9.48 0.22
C PHE A 198 -0.79 -9.17 -1.06
N GLN A 199 -0.17 -8.68 -2.10
CA GLN A 199 -0.83 -8.41 -3.38
C GLN A 199 0.23 -8.46 -4.47
N SER A 200 -0.16 -8.75 -5.70
CA SER A 200 0.77 -8.76 -6.83
C SER A 200 1.54 -7.45 -6.88
N ASN A 201 2.86 -7.54 -7.08
CA ASN A 201 3.79 -6.41 -7.07
C ASN A 201 3.82 -5.61 -5.75
N GLY A 202 3.29 -6.18 -4.67
CA GLY A 202 3.34 -5.62 -3.33
C GLY A 202 4.72 -5.74 -2.70
N SER A 203 5.00 -4.90 -1.71
CA SER A 203 6.27 -4.95 -0.99
C SER A 203 6.46 -6.29 -0.25
N PRO A 204 7.65 -6.90 -0.32
CA PRO A 204 7.96 -8.10 0.45
C PRO A 204 8.21 -7.77 1.92
N PHE A 205 7.61 -8.55 2.83
CA PHE A 205 7.79 -8.40 4.27
C PHE A 205 8.25 -9.70 4.94
N ARG A 206 8.98 -9.55 6.04
CA ARG A 206 9.12 -10.57 7.09
C ARG A 206 8.00 -10.35 8.10
N GLY A 207 7.30 -11.43 8.47
CA GLY A 207 6.23 -11.38 9.46
C GLY A 207 6.72 -11.83 10.84
N PHE A 208 6.35 -11.10 11.89
CA PHE A 208 6.54 -11.48 13.27
C PHE A 208 5.18 -11.53 13.94
N LEU A 209 4.72 -12.73 14.28
CA LEU A 209 3.42 -12.93 14.90
C LEU A 209 3.56 -12.82 16.41
N GLU A 210 2.80 -11.90 16.99
CA GLU A 210 2.70 -11.65 18.43
C GLU A 210 1.32 -12.07 18.92
N GLY A 211 1.29 -12.75 20.06
CA GLY A 211 0.08 -13.08 20.80
C GLY A 211 -0.02 -12.34 22.12
N ARG A 212 -1.22 -11.88 22.46
CA ARG A 212 -1.56 -11.32 23.77
C ARG A 212 -2.87 -11.91 24.24
N VAL A 213 -2.99 -12.17 25.53
CA VAL A 213 -4.19 -12.72 26.16
C VAL A 213 -4.54 -11.91 27.40
N GLU A 214 -5.83 -11.65 27.60
CA GLU A 214 -6.40 -10.99 28.77
C GLU A 214 -7.70 -11.71 29.15
N GLY A 215 -7.64 -12.56 30.19
CA GLY A 215 -8.75 -13.46 30.54
C GLY A 215 -9.11 -14.36 29.36
N ASP A 216 -10.36 -14.29 28.91
CA ASP A 216 -10.90 -15.05 27.78
C ASP A 216 -10.78 -14.29 26.44
N ALA A 217 -10.12 -13.12 26.42
CA ALA A 217 -9.88 -12.36 25.21
C ALA A 217 -8.46 -12.58 24.70
N PHE A 218 -8.29 -12.56 23.37
CA PHE A 218 -6.98 -12.59 22.75
C PHE A 218 -6.80 -11.48 21.71
N LEU A 219 -5.54 -11.14 21.45
CA LEU A 219 -5.13 -10.30 20.35
C LEU A 219 -3.94 -10.95 19.65
N LEU A 220 -4.09 -11.19 18.36
CA LEU A 220 -3.02 -11.72 17.51
C LEU A 220 -2.65 -10.70 16.44
N VAL A 221 -1.38 -10.28 16.44
CA VAL A 221 -0.88 -9.24 15.54
C VAL A 221 0.32 -9.77 14.76
N LEU A 222 0.21 -9.76 13.44
CA LEU A 222 1.31 -9.98 12.53
C LEU A 222 1.98 -8.64 12.22
N HIS A 223 3.14 -8.40 12.82
CA HIS A 223 3.99 -7.25 12.55
C HIS A 223 4.84 -7.52 11.31
N LEU A 224 4.82 -6.58 10.37
CA LEU A 224 5.48 -6.70 9.08
C LEU A 224 6.66 -5.75 9.01
N SER A 225 7.83 -6.30 8.71
CA SER A 225 9.07 -5.56 8.56
C SER A 225 9.76 -5.88 7.24
N ASN A 226 10.27 -4.86 6.57
CA ASN A 226 11.09 -4.98 5.37
C ASN A 226 12.49 -4.37 5.55
N LEU A 227 12.80 -3.92 6.77
CA LEU A 227 14.07 -3.25 7.10
C LEU A 227 14.60 -3.76 8.43
N GLU A 228 15.90 -4.02 8.45
CA GLU A 228 16.67 -4.41 9.63
C GLU A 228 17.60 -3.26 10.00
N LEU A 229 17.61 -2.89 11.27
CA LEU A 229 18.46 -1.83 11.80
C LEU A 229 19.90 -2.33 11.80
N LYS A 230 20.79 -1.55 11.19
CA LYS A 230 22.23 -1.78 11.31
C LYS A 230 22.71 -1.23 12.65
N GLN A 231 23.65 -1.92 13.29
CA GLN A 231 24.37 -1.33 14.42
C GLN A 231 25.12 -0.10 13.92
N VAL A 232 25.10 0.95 14.72
CA VAL A 232 25.97 2.10 14.50
C VAL A 232 27.38 1.62 14.82
N GLU A 233 28.25 1.55 13.81
CA GLU A 233 29.68 1.35 14.03
C GLU A 233 30.18 2.58 14.81
N SER A 234 30.56 2.35 16.06
CA SER A 234 31.17 3.34 16.96
C SER A 234 32.67 3.40 16.78
#